data_AF-A0AAN6YQB2-F1
#
_entry.id   AF-A0AAN6YQB2-F1
#
_cell.length_a   1.000
_cell.length_b   1.000
_cell.length_c   1.000
_cell.angle_alpha   90.00
_cell.angle_beta   90.00
_cell.angle_gamma   90.00
#
_symmetry.space_group_name_H-M   'P 1'
#
loop_
_entity.id
_entity.type
_entity.pdbx_description
1 polymer ?
#
loop_
_entity_poly.entity_id
_entity_poly.type
_entity_poly.pdbx_seq_one_letter_code
_entity_poly.pdbx_strand_id
1 'polypeptide(L)' 'YLQNRQAQTIITALTMLFSKLQHQHSIKPKVVECDNEITTQKPEVEQWLRKHMVEIEPSAPHTQSQN' A
#
# COMPACT_ATOMS: atom_id res chain seq x y z
N TYR A 1 -10.16 -5.66 10.93
CA TYR A 1 -10.68 -4.87 9.79
C TYR A 1 -10.47 -3.40 10.11
N LEU A 2 -9.85 -2.62 9.21
CA LEU A 2 -9.77 -1.17 9.34
C LEU A 2 -11.19 -0.58 9.16
N GLN A 3 -11.78 -0.10 10.26
CA GLN A 3 -13.12 0.51 10.25
C GLN A 3 -13.12 1.91 9.61
N ASN A 4 -11.95 2.56 9.55
CA ASN A 4 -11.77 3.85 8.88
C ASN A 4 -10.81 3.69 7.69
N ARG A 5 -11.32 3.99 6.48
CA ARG A 5 -10.57 3.89 5.21
C ARG A 5 -10.06 5.26 4.74
N GLN A 6 -9.93 6.25 5.62
CA GLN A 6 -9.29 7.52 5.28
C GLN A 6 -7.84 7.29 4.82
N ALA A 7 -7.38 8.09 3.86
CA ALA A 7 -6.04 7.98 3.29
C ALA A 7 -4.94 8.02 4.36
N GLN A 8 -5.10 8.89 5.36
CA GLN A 8 -4.17 9.00 6.48
C GLN A 8 -4.06 7.70 7.29
N THR A 9 -5.17 7.01 7.54
CA THR A 9 -5.16 5.74 8.29
C THR A 9 -4.43 4.65 7.50
N ILE A 10 -4.59 4.63 6.18
CA ILE A 10 -3.87 3.71 5.28
C ILE A 10 -2.37 4.02 5.29
N ILE A 11 -1.99 5.29 5.18
CA ILE A 11 -0.59 5.72 5.23
C ILE A 11 0.07 5.33 6.56
N THR A 12 -0.62 5.52 7.69
CA THR A 12 -0.11 5.11 9.01
C THR A 12 0.10 3.59 9.06
N ALA A 13 -0.86 2.80 8.57
CA ALA A 13 -0.74 1.35 8.54
C ALA A 13 0.45 0.90 7.66
N LEU A 14 0.62 1.48 6.47
CA LEU A 14 1.75 1.21 5.57
C LEU A 14 3.08 1.58 6.22
N THR A 15 3.15 2.72 6.90
CA THR A 15 4.36 3.16 7.63
C THR A 15 4.75 2.13 8.69
N MET A 16 3.79 1.70 9.52
CA MET A 16 4.04 0.71 10.57
C MET A 16 4.49 -0.64 9.97
N LEU A 17 3.85 -1.08 8.89
CA LEU A 17 4.21 -2.31 8.19
C LEU A 17 5.65 -2.25 7.65
N PHE A 18 6.01 -1.17 6.95
CA PHE A 18 7.32 -1.01 6.35
C PHE A 18 8.42 -0.96 7.42
N SER A 19 8.20 -0.21 8.51
CA SER A 19 9.14 -0.20 9.64
C SER A 19 9.31 -1.59 10.23
N LYS A 20 8.23 -2.36 10.39
CA LYS A 20 8.30 -3.73 10.91
C LYS A 20 9.08 -4.66 9.97
N LEU A 21 8.81 -4.61 8.67
CA LEU A 21 9.53 -5.39 7.65
C LEU A 21 11.02 -5.07 7.64
N GLN A 22 11.37 -3.79 7.71
CA GLN A 22 12.76 -3.36 7.74
C GLN A 22 13.46 -3.80 9.03
N HIS A 23 12.83 -3.61 10.19
CA HIS A 23 13.47 -3.88 11.47
C HIS A 23 13.57 -5.37 11.79
N GLN A 24 12.56 -6.17 11.42
CA GLN A 24 12.50 -7.59 11.78
C GLN A 24 13.05 -8.51 10.70
N HIS A 25 13.00 -8.09 9.43
CA HIS A 25 13.35 -8.94 8.31
C HIS A 25 14.40 -8.31 7.38
N SER A 26 14.85 -7.07 7.64
CA SER A 26 15.72 -6.31 6.73
C SER A 26 15.15 -6.20 5.31
N ILE A 27 13.82 -6.27 5.18
CA ILE A 27 13.11 -6.16 3.91
C ILE A 27 12.67 -4.70 3.74
N LYS A 28 13.05 -4.10 2.61
CA LYS A 28 12.49 -2.83 2.14
C LYS A 28 11.57 -3.11 0.95
N PRO A 29 10.24 -2.92 1.09
CA PRO A 29 9.32 -3.09 -0.02
C PRO A 29 9.69 -2.20 -1.20
N LYS A 30 9.69 -2.76 -2.41
CA LYS A 30 9.95 -2.05 -3.67
C LYS A 30 8.74 -2.00 -4.59
N VAL A 31 7.85 -2.98 -4.45
CA VAL A 31 6.61 -3.09 -5.21
C VAL A 31 5.48 -3.37 -4.22
N VAL A 32 4.36 -2.70 -4.38
CA VAL A 32 3.11 -3.01 -3.69
C VAL A 32 2.06 -3.25 -4.76
N GLU A 33 1.53 -4.47 -4.79
CA GLU A 33 0.33 -4.78 -5.54
C GLU A 33 -0.88 -4.40 -4.69
N CYS A 34 -1.75 -3.56 -5.23
CA CYS A 34 -2.97 -3.16 -4.54
C CYS A 34 -4.12 -2.98 -5.52
N ASP A 35 -5.33 -3.17 -5.00
CA ASP A 35 -6.55 -2.94 -5.76
C ASP A 35 -6.59 -1.48 -6.24
N ASN A 36 -6.94 -1.30 -7.52
CA ASN A 36 -7.03 -0.01 -8.18
C ASN A 36 -7.96 0.97 -7.46
N GLU A 37 -8.91 0.50 -6.63
CA GLU A 37 -9.75 1.35 -5.80
C GLU A 37 -8.94 2.21 -4.81
N ILE A 38 -7.81 1.71 -4.29
CA ILE A 38 -7.02 2.45 -3.28
C ILE A 38 -6.29 3.62 -3.94
N THR A 39 -5.66 3.38 -5.08
CA THR A 39 -4.86 4.38 -5.79
C THR A 39 -5.76 5.38 -6.51
N THR A 40 -6.85 4.92 -7.12
CA THR A 40 -7.81 5.78 -7.83
C THR A 40 -8.62 6.68 -6.88
N GLN A 41 -9.08 6.17 -5.73
CA GLN A 41 -9.91 6.97 -4.82
C GLN A 41 -9.09 7.81 -3.84
N LYS A 42 -7.80 7.51 -3.63
CA LYS A 42 -6.97 8.13 -2.57
C LYS A 42 -5.57 8.44 -3.12
N PRO A 43 -5.43 9.49 -3.96
CA PRO A 43 -4.16 9.84 -4.58
C PRO A 43 -3.05 10.14 -3.57
N GLU A 44 -3.40 10.57 -2.36
CA GLU A 44 -2.45 10.77 -1.25
C GLU A 44 -1.68 9.49 -0.87
N VAL A 45 -2.33 8.32 -0.95
CA VAL A 45 -1.70 7.03 -0.65
C VAL A 45 -0.71 6.67 -1.77
N GLU A 46 -1.09 6.89 -3.03
CA GLU A 46 -0.20 6.70 -4.18
C GLU A 46 1.02 7.63 -4.08
N GLN A 47 0.81 8.91 -3.78
CA GLN A 47 1.90 9.88 -3.65
C GLN A 47 2.87 9.47 -2.53
N TRP A 48 2.34 8.96 -1.41
CA TRP A 48 3.16 8.45 -0.31
C TRP A 48 3.99 7.24 -0.74
N LEU A 49 3.41 6.27 -1.46
CA LEU A 49 4.11 5.09 -1.97
C LEU A 49 5.25 5.48 -2.93
N ARG A 50 4.96 6.38 -3.88
CA ARG A 50 5.97 6.91 -4.83
C ARG A 50 7.12 7.61 -4.10
N LYS A 51 6.83 8.40 -3.06
CA LYS A 51 7.86 9.04 -2.23
C LYS A 51 8.78 8.03 -1.53
N HIS A 52 8.28 6.84 -1.22
CA HIS A 52 9.04 5.75 -0.61
C HIS A 52 9.75 4.85 -1.64
N MET A 53 9.78 5.26 -2.92
CA MET A 53 10.33 4.48 -4.04
C MET A 53 9.66 3.12 -4.19
N VAL A 54 8.37 3.06 -3.92
CA VAL A 54 7.55 1.87 -4.13
C VAL A 54 6.82 2.03 -5.46
N GLU A 55 7.02 1.05 -6.33
CA GLU A 55 6.24 0.87 -7.54
C GLU A 55 4.87 0.31 -7.18
N ILE A 56 3.83 0.85 -7.82
CA ILE A 56 2.46 0.42 -7.62
C ILE A 56 2.09 -0.38 -8.86
N GLU A 57 1.95 -1.68 -8.68
CA GLU A 57 1.44 -2.54 -9.74
C GLU A 57 -0.08 -2.64 -9.57
N PRO A 58 -0.85 -2.17 -10.57
CA PRO A 58 -2.30 -2.35 -10.52
C PRO A 58 -2.59 -3.85 -10.60
N SER A 59 -3.42 -4.36 -9.69
CA SER A 59 -3.90 -5.74 -9.83
C SER A 59 -4.54 -5.93 -11.20
N ALA A 60 -4.28 -7.07 -11.83
CA ALA A 60 -4.88 -7.40 -13.12
C ALA A 60 -6.42 -7.29 -13.04
N PRO A 61 -7.09 -6.79 -14.10
CA PRO A 61 -8.54 -6.71 -14.09
C PRO A 61 -9.13 -8.11 -13.88
N HIS A 62 -10.01 -8.24 -12.87
CA HIS A 62 -10.76 -9.45 -12.49
C HIS A 62 -10.13 -10.46 -11.52
N THR A 63 -9.08 -10.12 -10.76
CA THR A 63 -8.49 -11.02 -9.74
C THR A 63 -9.06 -10.88 -8.32
N GLN A 64 -10.34 -10.52 -8.17
CA GLN A 64 -11.03 -10.48 -6.85
C GLN A 64 -10.96 -11.82 -6.08
N SER A 65 -10.56 -12.91 -6.74
CA SER A 65 -10.42 -14.27 -6.19
C SER A 65 -9.05 -14.61 -5.58
N GLN A 66 -8.09 -13.68 -5.47
CA GLN A 66 -6.75 -13.96 -4.89
C GLN A 66 -6.41 -13.26 -3.56
N ASN A 67 -7.34 -12.51 -2.95
CA ASN A 67 -7.10 -11.81 -1.67
C ASN A 67 -7.85 -12.44 -0.48
#